data_AF-A0A1B8XVZ9-F1
#
_entry.id   AF-A0A1B8XVZ9-F1
#
_cell.length_a   1.000
_cell.length_b   1.000
_cell.length_c   1.000
_cell.angle_alpha   90.00
_cell.angle_beta   90.00
_cell.angle_gamma   90.00
#
_symmetry.space_group_name_H-M   'P 1'
#
loop_
_entity.id
_entity.type
_entity.pdbx_description
1 polymer ?
#
loop_
_entity_poly.entity_id
_entity_poly.type
_entity_poly.pdbx_seq_one_letter_code
_entity_poly.pdbx_strand_id
1 'polypeptide(L)'
;NPVGRTGVKGRGLLGRWGPNHAADPLITRWKQDSDGRRVTDKGTGKPILQFVAIQRKDCGQWAIPGGMVDPGELVSATLHRDFCEEALNSLEGSGVQSESEKKIQELFSQEHLLVGGQERTYTH
;
A
#
# COMPACT_ATOMS: atom_id res chain seq x y z
N ASN A 1 3.56 -4.87 -24.48
CA ASN A 1 2.47 -4.83 -23.50
C ASN A 1 1.47 -5.99 -23.72
N PRO A 2 1.16 -6.83 -22.70
CA PRO A 2 0.19 -7.93 -22.81
C PRO A 2 -1.26 -7.50 -23.05
N VAL A 3 -1.62 -6.24 -22.76
CA VAL A 3 -2.95 -5.67 -23.07
C VAL A 3 -3.05 -5.04 -24.47
N GLY A 4 -2.06 -5.26 -25.34
CA GLY A 4 -2.08 -4.82 -26.73
C GLY A 4 -1.18 -3.62 -27.04
N ARG A 5 -1.33 -3.04 -28.24
CA ARG A 5 -0.49 -1.94 -28.73
C ARG A 5 -0.85 -0.63 -28.03
N THR A 6 0.15 0.11 -27.56
CA THR A 6 -0.01 1.44 -26.91
C THR A 6 0.27 2.62 -27.84
N GLY A 7 0.81 2.36 -29.04
CA GLY A 7 1.24 3.41 -29.99
C GLY A 7 2.63 3.99 -29.70
N VAL A 8 3.31 3.52 -28.64
CA VAL A 8 4.66 3.95 -28.27
C VAL A 8 5.60 2.73 -28.30
N LYS A 9 6.87 2.95 -28.66
CA LYS A 9 7.94 1.95 -28.58
C LYS A 9 8.97 2.39 -27.53
N GLY A 10 9.69 1.43 -26.96
CA GLY A 10 10.67 1.70 -25.89
C GLY A 10 10.07 1.54 -24.50
N ARG A 11 10.81 1.99 -23.47
CA ARG A 11 10.43 1.87 -22.05
C ARG A 11 9.73 3.11 -21.50
N GLY A 12 9.79 4.25 -22.18
CA GLY A 12 9.36 5.52 -21.59
C GLY A 12 10.12 5.80 -20.29
N LEU A 13 9.38 6.06 -19.21
CA LEU A 13 9.93 6.28 -17.86
C LEU A 13 10.16 4.99 -17.05
N LEU A 14 9.81 3.82 -17.61
CA LEU A 14 9.94 2.55 -16.88
C LEU A 14 11.40 2.09 -16.82
N GLY A 15 11.82 1.64 -15.63
CA GLY A 15 13.19 1.17 -15.41
C GLY A 15 13.50 -0.13 -16.15
N ARG A 16 12.51 -1.01 -16.31
CA ARG A 16 12.69 -2.37 -16.85
C ARG A 16 11.92 -2.60 -18.14
N TRP A 17 12.44 -3.48 -18.99
CA TRP A 17 11.68 -4.08 -20.09
C TRP A 17 10.72 -5.13 -19.54
N GLY A 18 9.52 -5.22 -20.10
CA GLY A 18 8.48 -6.11 -19.57
C GLY A 18 7.85 -5.54 -18.29
N PRO A 19 7.42 -6.41 -17.35
CA PRO A 19 6.75 -6.00 -16.11
C PRO A 19 7.60 -5.04 -15.24
N ASN A 20 6.95 -4.01 -14.71
CA ASN A 20 7.48 -3.17 -13.64
C ASN A 20 6.52 -3.33 -12.44
N HIS A 21 6.95 -4.04 -11.41
CA HIS A 21 6.10 -4.43 -10.29
C HIS A 21 6.01 -3.33 -9.22
N ALA A 22 4.84 -3.22 -8.61
CA ALA A 22 4.55 -2.36 -7.48
C ALA A 22 3.79 -3.14 -6.41
N ALA A 23 3.81 -2.67 -5.17
CA ALA A 23 3.12 -3.27 -4.04
C ALA A 23 2.28 -2.22 -3.30
N ASP A 24 1.00 -2.51 -3.09
CA ASP A 24 0.02 -1.60 -2.48
C ASP A 24 -0.53 -2.21 -1.16
N PRO A 25 -0.04 -1.82 0.03
CA PRO A 25 -0.53 -2.34 1.31
C PRO A 25 -1.91 -1.77 1.68
N LEU A 26 -2.95 -2.60 1.64
CA LEU A 26 -4.29 -2.21 2.06
C LEU A 26 -4.54 -2.56 3.53
N ILE A 27 -4.12 -1.68 4.44
CA ILE A 27 -4.34 -1.85 5.88
C ILE A 27 -5.72 -1.32 6.27
N THR A 28 -6.52 -2.18 6.91
CA THR A 28 -7.93 -1.86 7.25
C THR A 28 -8.23 -2.04 8.73
N ARG A 29 -9.25 -1.31 9.20
CA ARG A 29 -9.86 -1.52 10.52
C ARG A 29 -11.35 -1.20 10.46
N TRP A 30 -12.14 -1.78 11.36
CA TRP A 30 -13.54 -1.36 11.52
C TRP A 30 -13.60 0.02 12.18
N LYS A 31 -14.49 0.90 11.69
CA LYS A 31 -14.83 2.14 12.39
C LYS A 31 -15.50 1.78 13.71
N GLN A 32 -15.01 2.37 14.80
CA GLN A 32 -15.57 2.19 16.14
C GLN A 32 -16.09 3.51 16.71
N ASP A 33 -17.09 3.43 17.58
CA ASP A 33 -17.55 4.55 18.41
C ASP A 33 -16.69 4.70 19.69
N SER A 34 -17.06 5.63 20.57
CA SER A 34 -16.34 5.88 21.83
C SER A 34 -16.33 4.69 22.78
N ASP A 35 -17.26 3.74 22.64
CA ASP A 35 -17.36 2.54 23.46
C ASP A 35 -16.65 1.35 22.82
N GLY A 36 -15.97 1.56 21.68
CA GLY A 36 -15.29 0.50 20.93
C GLY A 36 -16.23 -0.39 20.10
N ARG A 37 -17.52 -0.05 19.99
CA ARG A 37 -18.48 -0.83 19.19
C ARG A 37 -18.36 -0.45 17.71
N ARG A 38 -18.58 -1.43 16.83
CA ARG A 38 -18.52 -1.20 15.38
C ARG A 38 -19.63 -0.25 14.95
N VAL A 39 -19.26 0.81 14.24
CA VAL A 39 -20.22 1.74 13.64
C VAL A 39 -20.79 1.11 12.38
N THR A 40 -22.12 1.12 12.27
CA THR A 40 -22.85 0.60 11.12
C THR A 40 -23.33 1.76 10.26
N ASP A 41 -23.20 1.63 8.94
CA ASP A 41 -23.74 2.59 7.99
C ASP A 41 -25.28 2.50 7.95
N LYS A 42 -25.96 3.65 8.02
CA LYS A 42 -27.42 3.71 8.10
C LYS A 42 -28.10 3.31 6.80
N GLY A 43 -27.45 3.51 5.65
CA GLY A 43 -28.04 3.22 4.34
C GLY A 43 -27.96 1.73 3.97
N THR A 44 -26.84 1.09 4.31
CA THR A 44 -26.55 -0.30 3.93
C THR A 44 -26.77 -1.31 5.05
N GLY A 45 -26.84 -0.86 6.31
CA GLY A 45 -26.89 -1.74 7.47
C GLY A 45 -25.61 -2.54 7.71
N LYS A 46 -24.50 -2.20 7.02
CA LYS A 46 -23.22 -2.91 7.14
C LYS A 46 -22.22 -2.15 8.00
N PRO A 47 -21.32 -2.83 8.72
CA PRO A 47 -20.24 -2.17 9.45
C PRO A 47 -19.35 -1.35 8.50
N ILE A 48 -18.91 -0.17 8.96
CA ILE A 48 -18.06 0.73 8.16
C ILE A 48 -16.60 0.31 8.29
N LEU A 49 -15.94 0.05 7.17
CA LEU A 49 -14.50 -0.22 7.10
C LEU A 49 -13.71 1.07 6.85
N GLN A 50 -12.59 1.24 7.54
CA GLN A 50 -11.61 2.31 7.31
C GLN A 50 -10.32 1.68 6.78
N PHE A 51 -9.57 2.43 5.97
CA PHE A 51 -8.23 2.04 5.53
C PHE A 51 -7.28 3.24 5.61
N VAL A 52 -5.97 2.97 5.59
CA VAL A 52 -4.94 4.01 5.59
C VAL A 52 -4.71 4.51 4.17
N ALA A 53 -4.80 5.82 3.97
CA ALA A 53 -4.53 6.49 2.71
C ALA A 53 -3.56 7.65 2.93
N ILE A 54 -2.78 7.98 1.90
CA ILE A 54 -1.91 9.15 1.86
C ILE A 54 -2.42 10.14 0.81
N GLN A 55 -2.15 11.42 1.02
CA GLN A 55 -2.37 12.44 -0.02
C GLN A 55 -1.03 12.74 -0.67
N ARG A 56 -0.91 12.44 -1.97
CA ARG A 56 0.34 12.63 -2.70
C ARG A 56 0.65 14.11 -2.90
N LYS A 57 1.89 14.51 -2.67
CA LYS A 57 2.35 15.91 -2.80
C LYS A 57 2.37 16.40 -4.25
N ASP A 58 2.60 15.52 -5.21
CA ASP A 58 2.76 15.86 -6.63
C ASP A 58 1.45 16.19 -7.34
N CYS A 59 0.34 15.51 -6.98
CA CYS A 59 -0.96 15.69 -7.64
C CYS A 59 -2.12 15.99 -6.68
N GLY A 60 -1.92 15.95 -5.37
CA GLY A 60 -2.95 16.22 -4.36
C GLY A 60 -4.03 15.13 -4.23
N GLN A 61 -3.87 13.98 -4.91
CA GLN A 61 -4.83 12.88 -4.87
C GLN A 61 -4.59 11.94 -3.68
N TRP A 62 -5.68 11.37 -3.15
CA TRP A 62 -5.61 10.31 -2.16
C TRP A 62 -5.25 8.97 -2.82
N ALA A 63 -4.31 8.24 -2.23
CA ALA A 63 -3.81 6.97 -2.73
C ALA A 63 -3.53 5.98 -1.57
N ILE A 64 -3.36 4.71 -1.92
CA ILE A 64 -2.81 3.71 -1.01
C ILE A 64 -1.29 3.99 -0.90
N PRO A 65 -0.70 3.90 0.32
CA PRO A 65 0.72 4.13 0.53
C PRO A 65 1.57 2.96 -0.01
N GLY A 66 1.88 2.98 -1.29
CA GLY A 66 2.54 1.88 -1.99
C GLY A 66 3.54 2.39 -3.02
N GLY A 67 4.42 1.48 -3.46
CA GLY A 67 5.57 1.85 -4.27
C GLY A 67 6.10 0.71 -5.12
N MET A 68 7.21 0.97 -5.81
CA MET A 68 7.82 0.03 -6.74
C MET A 68 8.58 -1.07 -6.00
N VAL A 69 8.50 -2.31 -6.49
CA VAL A 69 9.27 -3.43 -5.94
C VAL A 69 10.68 -3.39 -6.51
N ASP A 70 11.67 -3.30 -5.61
CA ASP A 70 13.08 -3.27 -6.01
C ASP A 70 13.57 -4.60 -6.59
N PRO A 71 14.62 -4.61 -7.43
CA PRO A 71 15.13 -5.84 -8.01
C PRO A 71 15.61 -6.81 -6.92
N GLY A 72 15.03 -8.00 -6.85
CA GLY A 72 15.38 -9.00 -5.85
C GLY A 72 14.73 -8.77 -4.47
N GLU A 73 13.94 -7.70 -4.30
CA GLU A 73 13.16 -7.45 -3.09
C GLU A 73 11.94 -8.36 -3.05
N LEU A 74 11.63 -8.92 -1.87
CA LEU A 74 10.37 -9.63 -1.66
C LEU A 74 9.23 -8.62 -1.60
N VAL A 75 8.09 -8.91 -2.23
CA VAL A 75 6.90 -8.04 -2.19
C VAL A 75 6.49 -7.67 -0.76
N SER A 76 6.59 -8.61 0.18
CA SER A 76 6.31 -8.36 1.60
C SER A 76 7.25 -7.34 2.24
N ALA A 77 8.52 -7.29 1.82
CA ALA A 77 9.47 -6.30 2.27
C ALA A 77 9.11 -4.90 1.72
N THR A 78 8.75 -4.81 0.43
CA THR A 78 8.25 -3.57 -0.19
C THR A 78 7.01 -3.04 0.54
N LEU A 79 6.02 -3.90 0.81
CA LEU A 79 4.79 -3.53 1.53
C LEU A 79 5.07 -2.94 2.91
N HIS A 80 5.99 -3.54 3.66
CA HIS A 80 6.36 -3.05 4.98
C HIS A 80 7.13 -1.72 4.90
N ARG A 81 8.11 -1.63 3.98
CA ARG A 81 8.95 -0.45 3.79
C ARG A 81 8.12 0.76 3.37
N ASP A 82 7.39 0.67 2.26
CA ASP A 82 6.61 1.79 1.72
C ASP A 82 5.55 2.26 2.72
N PHE A 83 4.89 1.35 3.42
CA PHE A 83 3.92 1.71 4.45
C PHE A 83 4.57 2.50 5.60
N CYS A 84 5.73 2.05 6.10
CA CYS A 84 6.43 2.75 7.17
C CYS A 84 6.91 4.15 6.73
N GLU A 85 7.48 4.23 5.52
CA GLU A 85 8.03 5.48 4.99
C GLU A 85 6.92 6.50 4.72
N GLU A 86 5.84 6.09 4.02
CA GLU A 86 4.81 7.02 3.55
C GLU A 86 3.71 7.29 4.57
N ALA A 87 3.34 6.31 5.41
CA ALA A 87 2.23 6.43 6.34
C ALA A 87 2.65 6.66 7.80
N LEU A 88 3.85 6.21 8.19
CA LEU A 88 4.37 6.40 9.57
C LEU A 88 5.47 7.46 9.67
N ASN A 89 5.93 8.00 8.53
CA ASN A 89 7.01 8.98 8.46
C ASN A 89 8.32 8.49 9.11
N SER A 90 8.64 7.19 8.95
CA SER A 90 9.77 6.56 9.63
C SER A 90 11.15 7.10 9.20
N LEU A 91 11.24 7.77 8.05
CA LEU A 91 12.48 8.39 7.55
C LEU A 91 12.90 9.66 8.32
N GLU A 92 11.97 10.31 9.01
CA GLU A 92 12.25 11.50 9.84
C GLU A 92 12.46 11.14 11.33
N GLY A 93 12.43 9.85 11.67
CA GLY A 93 12.58 9.33 13.04
C GLY A 93 14.03 9.33 13.55
N SER A 94 14.20 9.38 14.88
CA SER A 94 15.49 9.44 15.57
C SER A 94 16.33 8.15 15.55
N GLY A 95 16.03 7.21 14.63
CA GLY A 95 16.63 5.87 14.57
C GLY A 95 16.16 4.91 15.69
N VAL A 96 15.28 5.37 16.58
CA VAL A 96 14.62 4.52 17.59
C VAL A 96 13.29 4.04 17.04
N GLN A 97 13.12 2.73 16.96
CA GLN A 97 11.92 2.12 16.42
C GLN A 97 10.71 2.45 17.31
N SER A 98 9.69 3.10 16.74
CA SER A 98 8.52 3.56 17.50
C SER A 98 7.63 2.39 17.91
N GLU A 99 6.81 2.56 18.97
CA GLU A 99 5.79 1.55 19.30
C GLU A 99 4.84 1.27 18.13
N SER A 100 4.56 2.29 17.32
CA SER A 100 3.71 2.18 16.14
C SER A 100 4.33 1.28 15.08
N GLU A 101 5.64 1.41 14.84
CA GLU A 101 6.37 0.54 13.92
C GLU A 101 6.37 -0.93 14.39
N LYS A 102 6.55 -1.17 15.69
CA LYS A 102 6.47 -2.52 16.26
C LYS A 102 5.09 -3.16 16.06
N LYS A 103 4.03 -2.39 16.34
CA LYS A 103 2.63 -2.85 16.14
C LYS A 103 2.33 -3.13 14.67
N ILE A 104 2.88 -2.35 13.76
CA ILE A 104 2.75 -2.58 12.32
C ILE A 104 3.55 -3.80 11.88
N GLN A 105 4.77 -4.00 12.39
CA GLN A 105 5.56 -5.20 12.13
C GLN A 105 4.83 -6.46 12.62
N GLU A 106 4.22 -6.42 13.80
CA GLU A 106 3.37 -7.49 14.31
C GLU A 106 2.16 -7.74 13.38
N LEU A 107 1.50 -6.68 12.90
CA LEU A 107 0.39 -6.77 11.95
C LEU A 107 0.82 -7.46 10.65
N PHE A 108 1.96 -7.09 10.07
CA PHE A 108 2.47 -7.74 8.85
C PHE A 108 2.93 -9.19 9.07
N SER A 109 3.14 -9.62 10.32
CA SER A 109 3.60 -10.96 10.67
C SER A 109 2.46 -11.96 10.96
N GLN A 110 1.22 -11.49 11.05
CA GLN A 110 0.05 -12.34 11.26
C GLN A 110 -0.42 -12.99 9.94
N GLU A 111 -0.88 -14.25 9.98
CA GLU A 111 -1.30 -15.07 8.81
C GLU A 111 -2.38 -14.45 7.92
N HIS A 112 -3.06 -13.40 8.37
CA HIS A 112 -4.07 -12.65 7.60
C HIS A 112 -3.50 -11.69 6.53
N LEU A 113 -2.17 -11.63 6.34
CA LEU A 113 -1.57 -10.92 5.21
C LEU A 113 -1.83 -11.70 3.91
N LEU A 114 -2.95 -11.40 3.26
CA LEU A 114 -3.25 -11.90 1.94
C LEU A 114 -2.42 -11.11 0.91
N VAL A 115 -1.28 -11.66 0.50
CA VAL A 115 -0.56 -11.18 -0.69
C VAL A 115 -1.30 -11.69 -1.93
N GLY A 116 -2.39 -11.00 -2.27
CA GLY A 116 -3.08 -11.21 -3.54
C GLY A 116 -2.34 -10.48 -4.65
N GLY A 117 -1.75 -11.21 -5.58
CA GLY A 117 -1.13 -10.63 -6.77
C GLY A 117 -2.19 -10.06 -7.73
N GLN A 118 -2.56 -8.80 -7.56
CA GLN A 118 -3.06 -8.00 -8.70
C GLN A 118 -1.82 -7.48 -9.42
N GLU A 119 -1.34 -8.22 -10.43
CA GLU A 119 -0.20 -7.79 -11.21
C GLU A 119 -0.58 -6.52 -11.99
N ARG A 120 -0.27 -5.34 -11.44
CA ARG A 120 -0.30 -4.09 -12.22
C ARG A 120 0.97 -4.06 -13.05
N THR A 121 0.95 -4.80 -14.15
CA THR A 121 2.03 -4.82 -15.12
C THR A 121 2.02 -3.52 -15.91
N TYR A 122 2.79 -2.52 -15.48
CA TYR A 122 3.04 -1.35 -16.32
C TYR A 122 3.94 -1.77 -17.49
N THR A 123 3.37 -1.78 -18.69
CA THR A 123 4.12 -2.02 -19.94
C THR A 123 3.71 -0.98 -20.96
N HIS A 124 4.65 -0.55 -21.79
CA HIS A 124 4.37 0.21 -22.99
C HIS A 124 4.37 -0.74 -24.20
#